data_AF-A0A803LC19-F1
#
_entry.id   AF-A0A803LC19-F1
#
_cell.length_a   1.000
_cell.length_b   1.000
_cell.length_c   1.000
_cell.angle_alpha   90.00
_cell.angle_beta   90.00
_cell.angle_gamma   90.00
#
_symmetry.space_group_name_H-M   'P 1'
#
loop_
_entity.id
_entity.type
_entity.pdbx_description
1 polymer ?
#
loop_
_entity_poly.entity_id
_entity_poly.type
_entity_poly.pdbx_seq_one_letter_code
_entity_poly.pdbx_strand_id
1 'polypeptide(L)'
;MGGVFSSRSSGRFSTRGRFSTTPAPHYGVYRRPRWRVENKLKELGWYLPLYKAALRGRWKDARKIIDEDPEALTAKISIASETALHIAVGTGTDIPFVEKLVKNMSPEELALTDQNGETALSVAAIVGNLEAAKLLDMEPSPFSGEYGAKLLIYLIHAEFYGLALKLFELNPNLATMELNEVGSPLSVLAEKPNAFPSGSDFKFWPQALNPFSYWNYVRNTKMRHHQAIKLVKCFCEEIMELDDAKAFSMLQEPLHLAAKLGIHEIIEEIVVTFPPAI
;
A
#
# COMPACT_ATOMS: atom_id res chain seq x y z
N MET A 1 -25.15 -94.85 16.41
CA MET A 1 -24.72 -93.67 17.20
C MET A 1 -24.73 -92.50 16.23
N GLY A 2 -25.71 -91.60 16.18
CA GLY A 2 -26.38 -90.81 17.22
C GLY A 2 -26.23 -89.35 16.77
N GLY A 3 -27.19 -88.77 16.05
CA GLY A 3 -28.22 -87.85 16.57
C GLY A 3 -27.82 -86.39 16.25
N VAL A 4 -28.63 -85.34 16.18
CA VAL A 4 -30.07 -85.07 16.33
C VAL A 4 -30.24 -83.56 15.95
N PHE A 5 -31.23 -83.24 15.07
CA PHE A 5 -32.13 -82.05 15.00
C PHE A 5 -31.58 -80.59 14.92
N SER A 6 -31.92 -79.79 13.88
CA SER A 6 -33.16 -78.96 13.65
C SER A 6 -33.09 -77.59 14.39
N SER A 7 -33.38 -76.38 13.88
CA SER A 7 -34.31 -75.88 12.85
C SER A 7 -34.09 -74.37 12.54
N ARG A 8 -34.44 -73.95 11.29
CA ARG A 8 -35.13 -72.74 10.76
C ARG A 8 -34.82 -71.32 11.34
N SER A 9 -34.68 -70.24 10.56
CA SER A 9 -35.68 -69.63 9.64
C SER A 9 -35.10 -68.37 8.92
N SER A 10 -35.12 -68.32 7.58
CA SER A 10 -35.84 -67.40 6.66
C SER A 10 -35.80 -65.87 6.88
N GLY A 11 -35.31 -65.13 5.87
CA GLY A 11 -35.62 -63.72 5.62
C GLY A 11 -35.02 -63.20 4.30
N ARG A 12 -35.86 -62.89 3.29
CA ARG A 12 -35.49 -62.43 1.94
C ARG A 12 -35.41 -60.90 1.85
N PHE A 13 -34.43 -60.43 1.09
CA PHE A 13 -34.34 -59.08 0.49
C PHE A 13 -35.37 -58.89 -0.64
N SER A 14 -35.96 -57.69 -0.76
CA SER A 14 -36.21 -57.05 -2.07
C SER A 14 -36.65 -55.59 -1.93
N THR A 15 -36.12 -54.76 -2.81
CA THR A 15 -36.24 -53.31 -2.96
C THR A 15 -37.49 -52.90 -3.74
N ARG A 16 -38.11 -51.77 -3.38
CA ARG A 16 -38.94 -50.96 -4.29
C ARG A 16 -38.78 -49.48 -3.95
N GLY A 17 -38.30 -48.71 -4.93
CA GLY A 17 -38.22 -47.25 -4.87
C GLY A 17 -39.57 -46.58 -5.11
N ARG A 18 -39.72 -45.37 -4.57
CA ARG A 18 -40.68 -44.35 -4.99
C ARG A 18 -39.96 -43.02 -5.09
N PHE A 19 -40.19 -42.33 -6.20
CA PHE A 19 -39.77 -40.97 -6.48
C PHE A 19 -40.38 -39.99 -5.45
N SER A 20 -39.56 -39.11 -4.87
CA SER A 20 -40.01 -37.88 -4.22
C SER A 20 -39.29 -36.69 -4.84
N THR A 21 -40.09 -35.75 -5.35
CA THR A 21 -39.66 -34.47 -5.89
C THR A 21 -39.11 -33.60 -4.76
N THR A 22 -37.83 -33.23 -4.82
CA THR A 22 -37.23 -32.23 -3.94
C THR A 22 -37.70 -30.82 -4.35
N PRO A 23 -38.25 -30.00 -3.44
CA PRO A 23 -38.44 -28.58 -3.72
C PRO A 23 -37.07 -27.86 -3.69
N ALA A 24 -36.89 -26.88 -4.58
CA ALA A 24 -35.71 -26.03 -4.62
C ALA A 24 -35.51 -25.27 -3.28
N PRO A 25 -34.26 -25.00 -2.87
CA PRO A 25 -34.00 -24.35 -1.59
C PRO A 25 -34.49 -22.90 -1.61
N HIS A 26 -35.39 -22.57 -0.69
CA HIS A 26 -35.71 -21.19 -0.34
C HIS A 26 -34.45 -20.53 0.22
N TYR A 27 -33.94 -19.50 -0.45
CA TYR A 27 -32.95 -18.58 0.11
C TYR A 27 -33.62 -17.75 1.22
N GLY A 28 -33.73 -18.35 2.40
CA GLY A 28 -34.08 -17.65 3.62
C GLY A 28 -32.97 -16.66 3.95
N VAL A 29 -33.34 -15.39 4.15
CA VAL A 29 -32.46 -14.39 4.78
C VAL A 29 -32.10 -14.94 6.16
N TYR A 30 -30.91 -15.52 6.29
CA TYR A 30 -30.35 -15.90 7.59
C TYR A 30 -30.13 -14.61 8.40
N ARG A 31 -31.17 -14.14 9.10
CA ARG A 31 -31.00 -13.14 10.14
C ARG A 31 -30.11 -13.75 11.20
N ARG A 32 -28.95 -13.13 11.43
CA ARG A 32 -28.00 -13.58 12.46
C ARG A 32 -28.75 -13.70 13.80
N PRO A 33 -28.53 -14.77 14.59
CA PRO A 33 -29.23 -14.96 15.86
C PRO A 33 -29.01 -13.78 16.82
N ARG A 34 -30.08 -13.31 17.46
CA ARG A 34 -30.08 -12.12 18.33
C ARG A 34 -29.05 -12.19 19.47
N TRP A 35 -28.88 -13.37 20.07
CA TRP A 35 -27.92 -13.62 21.15
C TRP A 35 -26.46 -13.43 20.73
N ARG A 36 -26.13 -13.66 19.45
CA ARG A 36 -24.78 -13.40 18.92
C ARG A 36 -24.47 -11.89 18.86
N VAL A 37 -25.49 -11.06 18.62
CA VAL A 37 -25.36 -9.60 18.61
C VAL A 37 -25.30 -9.06 20.05
N GLU A 38 -26.09 -9.60 20.96
CA GLU A 38 -26.11 -9.19 22.37
C GLU A 38 -24.78 -9.48 23.10
N ASN A 39 -24.15 -10.64 22.84
CA ASN A 39 -22.81 -10.92 23.38
C ASN A 39 -21.75 -10.00 22.79
N LYS A 40 -21.77 -9.74 21.47
CA LYS A 40 -20.85 -8.80 20.83
C LYS A 40 -21.00 -7.38 21.38
N LEU A 41 -22.22 -6.94 21.67
CA LEU A 41 -22.48 -5.62 22.29
C LEU A 41 -22.01 -5.55 23.75
N LYS A 42 -22.08 -6.63 24.51
CA LYS A 42 -21.52 -6.70 25.87
C LYS A 42 -20.00 -6.61 25.85
N GLU A 43 -19.33 -7.34 24.96
CA GLU A 43 -17.87 -7.28 24.77
C GLU A 43 -17.41 -5.89 24.29
N LEU A 44 -18.14 -5.26 23.36
CA LEU A 44 -17.89 -3.87 22.96
C LEU A 44 -18.10 -2.88 24.11
N GLY A 45 -19.04 -3.18 25.02
CA GLY A 45 -19.27 -2.41 26.24
C GLY A 45 -18.06 -2.39 27.17
N TRP A 46 -17.31 -3.49 27.23
CA TRP A 46 -16.07 -3.61 28.01
C TRP A 46 -14.97 -2.69 27.49
N TYR A 47 -14.77 -2.64 26.16
CA TYR A 47 -13.75 -1.79 25.53
C TYR A 47 -14.19 -0.36 25.20
N LEU A 48 -15.42 0.02 25.56
CA LEU A 48 -15.93 1.38 25.35
C LEU A 48 -15.02 2.48 25.93
N PRO A 49 -14.38 2.32 27.12
CA PRO A 49 -13.42 3.29 27.64
C PRO A 49 -12.20 3.45 26.73
N LEU A 50 -11.66 2.35 26.18
CA LEU A 50 -10.51 2.38 25.27
C LEU A 50 -10.89 3.04 23.94
N TYR A 51 -12.06 2.72 23.39
CA TYR A 51 -12.59 3.39 22.21
C TYR A 51 -12.67 4.91 22.39
N LYS A 52 -13.24 5.39 23.51
CA LYS A 52 -13.32 6.83 23.82
C LYS A 52 -11.96 7.47 24.03
N ALA A 53 -11.00 6.73 24.59
CA ALA A 53 -9.63 7.21 24.78
C ALA A 53 -8.91 7.36 23.42
N ALA A 54 -9.02 6.37 22.54
CA ALA A 54 -8.46 6.40 21.18
C ALA A 54 -9.06 7.54 20.35
N LEU A 55 -10.39 7.69 20.37
CA LEU A 55 -11.12 8.77 19.68
C LEU A 55 -10.70 10.18 20.13
N ARG A 56 -10.13 10.32 21.33
CA ARG A 56 -9.77 11.62 21.95
C ARG A 56 -8.27 11.81 22.17
N GLY A 57 -7.42 10.87 21.75
CA GLY A 57 -5.98 10.92 22.02
C GLY A 57 -5.59 10.81 23.50
N ARG A 58 -6.43 10.24 24.37
CA ARG A 58 -6.14 10.20 25.83
C ARG A 58 -5.24 9.04 26.20
N TRP A 59 -3.95 9.14 25.91
CA TRP A 59 -2.98 8.06 26.14
C TRP A 59 -2.97 7.56 27.59
N LYS A 60 -3.04 8.45 28.58
CA LYS A 60 -3.03 8.06 30.00
C LYS A 60 -4.22 7.17 30.38
N ASP A 61 -5.38 7.39 29.76
CA ASP A 61 -6.59 6.59 30.02
C ASP A 61 -6.51 5.25 29.26
N ALA A 62 -6.08 5.28 28.00
CA ALA A 62 -5.88 4.08 27.19
C ALA A 62 -4.83 3.14 27.82
N ARG A 63 -3.70 3.69 28.26
CA ARG A 63 -2.61 2.92 28.87
C ARG A 63 -3.04 2.15 30.10
N LYS A 64 -3.87 2.72 30.98
CA LYS A 64 -4.37 1.98 32.15
C LYS A 64 -5.11 0.71 31.75
N ILE A 65 -5.92 0.81 30.69
CA ILE A 65 -6.71 -0.33 30.19
C ILE A 65 -5.78 -1.37 29.56
N ILE A 66 -4.79 -0.94 28.78
CA ILE A 66 -3.81 -1.81 28.14
C ILE A 66 -2.90 -2.50 29.17
N ASP A 67 -2.50 -1.78 30.22
CA ASP A 67 -1.67 -2.32 31.30
C ASP A 67 -2.45 -3.35 32.14
N GLU A 68 -3.78 -3.19 32.28
CA GLU A 68 -4.68 -4.14 32.95
C GLU A 68 -5.05 -5.35 32.08
N ASP A 69 -5.20 -5.13 30.77
CA ASP A 69 -5.56 -6.13 29.77
C ASP A 69 -4.68 -5.96 28.51
N PRO A 70 -3.58 -6.70 28.38
CA PRO A 70 -2.70 -6.63 27.21
C PRO A 70 -3.41 -6.99 25.89
N GLU A 71 -4.47 -7.82 25.93
CA GLU A 71 -5.24 -8.16 24.73
C GLU A 71 -6.02 -6.95 24.19
N ALA A 72 -6.20 -5.90 24.99
CA ALA A 72 -6.85 -4.66 24.58
C ALA A 72 -6.11 -3.95 23.44
N LEU A 73 -4.81 -4.19 23.24
CA LEU A 73 -4.04 -3.67 22.11
C LEU A 73 -4.59 -4.18 20.78
N THR A 74 -4.90 -5.47 20.69
CA THR A 74 -5.35 -6.15 19.46
C THR A 74 -6.86 -6.37 19.39
N ALA A 75 -7.57 -6.07 20.49
CA ALA A 75 -9.01 -6.23 20.60
C ALA A 75 -9.80 -5.46 19.52
N LYS A 76 -10.90 -6.07 19.08
CA LYS A 76 -11.87 -5.46 18.16
C LYS A 76 -12.90 -4.64 18.93
N ILE A 77 -12.62 -3.36 19.10
CA ILE A 77 -13.32 -2.46 20.03
C ILE A 77 -14.48 -1.68 19.41
N SER A 78 -14.73 -1.83 18.10
CA SER A 78 -15.84 -1.19 17.39
C SER A 78 -16.75 -2.18 16.67
N ILE A 79 -17.94 -1.73 16.27
CA ILE A 79 -18.86 -2.52 15.44
C ILE A 79 -18.23 -2.91 14.10
N ALA A 80 -17.33 -2.07 13.58
CA ALA A 80 -16.59 -2.29 12.36
C ALA A 80 -15.35 -3.18 12.56
N SER A 81 -15.23 -3.81 13.72
CA SER A 81 -14.07 -4.65 14.08
C SER A 81 -12.74 -3.90 14.00
N GLU A 82 -12.77 -2.60 14.31
CA GLU A 82 -11.60 -1.75 14.39
C GLU A 82 -10.87 -1.97 15.72
N THR A 83 -9.54 -1.86 15.70
CA THR A 83 -8.71 -1.79 16.91
C THR A 83 -8.58 -0.34 17.39
N ALA A 84 -8.00 -0.13 18.57
CA ALA A 84 -7.68 1.23 19.06
C ALA A 84 -6.82 2.03 18.06
N LEU A 85 -5.94 1.34 17.33
CA LEU A 85 -5.08 1.94 16.31
C LEU A 85 -5.88 2.48 15.11
N HIS A 86 -6.81 1.69 14.55
CA HIS A 86 -7.67 2.12 13.44
C HIS A 86 -8.44 3.41 13.80
N ILE A 87 -9.03 3.44 15.00
CA ILE A 87 -9.78 4.60 15.49
C ILE A 87 -8.87 5.83 15.60
N ALA A 88 -7.72 5.70 16.26
CA ALA A 88 -6.81 6.82 16.47
C ALA A 88 -6.24 7.38 15.16
N VAL A 89 -5.98 6.51 14.18
CA VAL A 89 -5.50 6.89 12.85
C VAL A 89 -6.58 7.58 12.04
N GLY A 90 -7.79 7.00 12.00
CA GLY A 90 -8.93 7.50 11.25
C GLY A 90 -9.44 8.84 11.75
N THR A 91 -9.36 9.11 13.07
CA THR A 91 -9.75 10.41 13.63
C THR A 91 -8.70 11.50 13.46
N GLY A 92 -7.43 11.13 13.22
CA GLY A 92 -6.33 12.09 13.07
C GLY A 92 -6.08 12.96 14.30
N THR A 93 -6.51 12.52 15.48
CA THR A 93 -6.64 13.39 16.67
C THR A 93 -5.34 13.64 17.43
N ASP A 94 -4.42 12.67 17.48
CA ASP A 94 -3.18 12.80 18.27
C ASP A 94 -2.08 11.83 17.76
N ILE A 95 -1.09 12.36 17.03
CA ILE A 95 0.03 11.58 16.48
C ILE A 95 0.87 10.92 17.61
N PRO A 96 1.24 11.61 18.70
CA PRO A 96 1.84 10.98 19.88
C PRO A 96 1.07 9.81 20.49
N PHE A 97 -0.25 9.75 20.33
CA PHE A 97 -1.04 8.58 20.75
C PHE A 97 -0.81 7.39 19.82
N VAL A 98 -0.85 7.64 18.50
CA VAL A 98 -0.58 6.63 17.47
C VAL A 98 0.83 6.07 17.63
N GLU A 99 1.84 6.92 17.76
CA GLU A 99 3.24 6.52 17.94
C GLU A 99 3.43 5.56 19.13
N LYS A 100 2.75 5.84 20.24
CA LYS A 100 2.82 4.99 21.44
C LYS A 100 2.10 3.67 21.27
N LEU A 101 0.99 3.61 20.52
CA LEU A 101 0.38 2.34 20.16
C LEU A 101 1.33 1.52 19.30
N VAL A 102 1.88 2.12 18.23
CA VAL A 102 2.81 1.44 17.31
C VAL A 102 4.02 0.87 18.04
N LYS A 103 4.62 1.62 18.97
CA LYS A 103 5.76 1.16 19.79
C LYS A 103 5.44 -0.04 20.70
N ASN A 104 4.17 -0.29 20.99
CA ASN A 104 3.74 -1.41 21.83
C ASN A 104 3.12 -2.57 21.03
N MET A 105 3.16 -2.53 19.69
CA MET A 105 2.59 -3.55 18.83
C MET A 105 3.67 -4.24 17.99
N SER A 106 3.49 -5.54 17.73
CA SER A 106 4.32 -6.27 16.77
C SER A 106 3.91 -5.97 15.31
N PRO A 107 4.75 -6.27 14.31
CA PRO A 107 4.38 -6.13 12.90
C PRO A 107 3.09 -6.90 12.53
N GLU A 108 2.89 -8.09 13.09
CA GLU A 108 1.69 -8.89 12.86
C GLU A 108 0.43 -8.23 13.43
N GLU A 109 0.56 -7.54 14.57
CA GLU A 109 -0.53 -6.82 15.23
C GLU A 109 -0.90 -5.52 14.50
N LEU A 110 0.10 -4.84 13.95
CA LEU A 110 -0.09 -3.67 13.08
C LEU A 110 -0.77 -4.06 11.74
N ALA A 111 -0.61 -5.32 11.30
CA ALA A 111 -1.22 -5.86 10.09
C ALA A 111 -2.69 -6.31 10.26
N LEU A 112 -3.25 -6.20 11.47
CA LEU A 112 -4.64 -6.54 11.73
C LEU A 112 -5.58 -5.68 10.90
N THR A 113 -6.61 -6.30 10.34
CA THR A 113 -7.60 -5.63 9.49
C THR A 113 -8.95 -5.44 10.18
N ASP A 114 -9.68 -4.40 9.80
CA ASP A 114 -11.06 -4.16 10.19
C ASP A 114 -12.05 -5.12 9.47
N GLN A 115 -13.36 -4.91 9.60
CA GLN A 115 -14.38 -5.72 8.93
C GLN A 115 -14.36 -5.62 7.40
N ASN A 116 -13.79 -4.56 6.85
CA ASN A 116 -13.69 -4.30 5.41
C ASN A 116 -12.39 -4.87 4.83
N GLY A 117 -11.47 -5.35 5.68
CA GLY A 117 -10.15 -5.80 5.26
C GLY A 117 -9.10 -4.71 5.27
N GLU A 118 -9.40 -3.53 5.82
CA GLU A 118 -8.49 -2.39 5.87
C GLU A 118 -7.60 -2.48 7.10
N THR A 119 -6.28 -2.32 6.93
CA THR A 119 -5.31 -2.11 8.02
C THR A 119 -5.32 -0.65 8.50
N ALA A 120 -4.69 -0.38 9.64
CA ALA A 120 -4.49 1.00 10.10
C ALA A 120 -3.77 1.88 9.06
N LEU A 121 -2.80 1.33 8.32
CA LEU A 121 -2.10 2.04 7.25
C LEU A 121 -3.04 2.41 6.09
N SER A 122 -3.90 1.47 5.67
CA SER A 122 -4.89 1.76 4.63
C SER A 122 -5.91 2.82 5.08
N VAL A 123 -6.35 2.78 6.34
CA VAL A 123 -7.18 3.85 6.93
C VAL A 123 -6.47 5.19 6.85
N ALA A 124 -5.17 5.25 7.20
CA ALA A 124 -4.38 6.48 7.12
C ALA A 124 -4.36 7.05 5.69
N ALA A 125 -4.18 6.19 4.67
CA ALA A 125 -4.21 6.58 3.28
C ALA A 125 -5.60 7.10 2.84
N ILE A 126 -6.67 6.43 3.26
CA ILE A 126 -8.06 6.81 2.94
C ILE A 126 -8.41 8.18 3.52
N VAL A 127 -8.04 8.45 4.78
CA VAL A 127 -8.36 9.72 5.44
C VAL A 127 -7.35 10.83 5.16
N GLY A 128 -6.23 10.51 4.48
CA GLY A 128 -5.16 11.46 4.19
C GLY A 128 -4.30 11.82 5.41
N ASN A 129 -4.21 10.95 6.41
CA ASN A 129 -3.40 11.15 7.60
C ASN A 129 -1.94 10.74 7.33
N LEU A 130 -1.20 11.61 6.62
CA LEU A 130 0.17 11.35 6.16
C LEU A 130 1.15 11.05 7.31
N GLU A 131 1.02 11.75 8.44
CA GLU A 131 1.91 11.56 9.59
C GLU A 131 1.70 10.19 10.26
N ALA A 132 0.45 9.73 10.37
CA ALA A 132 0.18 8.37 10.83
C ALA A 132 0.63 7.31 9.81
N ALA A 133 0.48 7.58 8.51
CA ALA A 133 0.94 6.66 7.47
C ALA A 133 2.46 6.44 7.55
N LYS A 134 3.25 7.50 7.78
CA LYS A 134 4.71 7.39 7.99
C LYS A 134 5.07 6.58 9.24
N LEU A 135 4.32 6.72 10.34
CA LEU A 135 4.54 5.94 11.55
C LEU A 135 4.18 4.46 11.40
N LEU A 136 3.23 4.17 10.50
CA LEU A 136 2.68 2.84 10.26
C LEU A 136 3.31 2.14 9.07
N ASP A 137 4.25 2.79 8.37
CA ASP A 137 5.03 2.14 7.34
C ASP A 137 5.88 1.09 8.04
N MET A 138 5.32 -0.11 8.10
CA MET A 138 5.96 -1.26 8.71
C MET A 138 7.16 -1.59 7.86
N GLU A 139 8.35 -1.42 8.41
CA GLU A 139 9.56 -1.90 7.76
C GLU A 139 9.54 -3.44 7.67
N PRO A 140 9.73 -4.01 6.47
CA PRO A 140 9.85 -3.34 5.19
C PRO A 140 8.48 -3.08 4.56
N SER A 141 8.25 -1.84 4.13
CA SER A 141 7.12 -1.49 3.28
C SER A 141 7.04 -2.51 2.13
N PRO A 142 5.86 -2.98 1.70
CA PRO A 142 5.78 -3.83 0.50
C PRO A 142 6.32 -3.12 -0.75
N PHE A 143 6.53 -1.80 -0.65
CA PHE A 143 7.12 -0.94 -1.66
C PHE A 143 8.54 -0.45 -1.31
N SER A 144 9.23 -1.09 -0.37
CA SER A 144 10.65 -0.83 -0.09
C SER A 144 11.55 -1.90 -0.76
N GLY A 145 12.86 -1.64 -0.74
CA GLY A 145 13.85 -2.52 -1.33
C GLY A 145 13.66 -2.76 -2.83
N GLU A 146 14.09 -3.93 -3.31
CA GLU A 146 14.13 -4.25 -4.74
C GLU A 146 12.75 -4.19 -5.42
N TYR A 147 11.68 -4.60 -4.72
CA TYR A 147 10.31 -4.54 -5.26
C TYR A 147 9.81 -3.10 -5.38
N GLY A 148 10.14 -2.25 -4.40
CA GLY A 148 9.91 -0.81 -4.46
C GLY A 148 10.60 -0.14 -5.64
N ALA A 149 11.88 -0.47 -5.83
CA ALA A 149 12.68 0.06 -6.93
C ALA A 149 12.13 -0.37 -8.30
N LYS A 150 11.73 -1.65 -8.43
CA LYS A 150 11.05 -2.16 -9.64
C LYS A 150 9.76 -1.42 -9.92
N LEU A 151 8.92 -1.22 -8.90
CA LEU A 151 7.67 -0.47 -9.06
C LEU A 151 7.93 0.97 -9.48
N LEU A 152 8.91 1.64 -8.86
CA LEU A 152 9.30 3.00 -9.23
C LEU A 152 9.72 3.08 -10.70
N ILE A 153 10.59 2.17 -11.14
CA ILE A 153 11.03 2.08 -12.54
C ILE A 153 9.87 1.79 -13.49
N TYR A 154 8.94 0.88 -13.14
CA TYR A 154 7.75 0.63 -13.95
C TYR A 154 6.84 1.86 -14.08
N LEU A 155 6.70 2.64 -13.01
CA LEU A 155 5.93 3.90 -13.06
C LEU A 155 6.61 4.94 -13.95
N ILE A 156 7.95 5.02 -13.93
CA ILE A 156 8.72 5.90 -14.83
C ILE A 156 8.56 5.45 -16.28
N HIS A 157 8.68 4.16 -16.57
CA HIS A 157 8.46 3.62 -17.91
C HIS A 157 7.04 3.87 -18.42
N ALA A 158 6.04 3.82 -17.53
CA ALA A 158 4.65 4.13 -17.84
C ALA A 158 4.34 5.64 -17.88
N GLU A 159 5.34 6.50 -17.68
CA GLU A 159 5.23 7.97 -17.61
C GLU A 159 4.25 8.47 -16.51
N PHE A 160 4.03 7.66 -15.48
CA PHE A 160 3.22 8.01 -14.31
C PHE A 160 4.06 8.74 -13.25
N TYR A 161 4.70 9.83 -13.65
CA TYR A 161 5.65 10.57 -12.82
C TYR A 161 5.03 11.08 -11.50
N GLY A 162 3.75 11.45 -11.50
CA GLY A 162 3.05 11.84 -10.27
C GLY A 162 2.91 10.71 -9.25
N LEU A 163 2.74 9.46 -9.71
CA LEU A 163 2.74 8.29 -8.81
C LEU A 163 4.15 7.89 -8.41
N ALA A 164 5.12 7.98 -9.35
CA ALA A 164 6.53 7.76 -9.06
C ALA A 164 7.04 8.72 -7.96
N LEU A 165 6.68 10.01 -8.03
CA LEU A 165 7.00 11.01 -7.01
C LEU A 165 6.42 10.64 -5.64
N LYS A 166 5.15 10.24 -5.58
CA LYS A 166 4.53 9.83 -4.31
C LYS A 166 5.20 8.60 -3.71
N LEU A 167 5.55 7.63 -4.55
CA LEU A 167 6.25 6.43 -4.09
C LEU A 167 7.65 6.78 -3.57
N PHE A 168 8.37 7.65 -4.27
CA PHE A 168 9.68 8.15 -3.84
C PHE A 168 9.59 8.97 -2.54
N GLU A 169 8.60 9.86 -2.40
CA GLU A 169 8.39 10.67 -1.18
C GLU A 169 8.12 9.80 0.06
N LEU A 170 7.62 8.57 -0.14
CA LEU A 170 7.46 7.57 0.93
C LEU A 170 8.75 6.79 1.20
N ASN A 171 9.53 6.48 0.16
CA ASN A 171 10.75 5.68 0.25
C ASN A 171 11.90 6.30 -0.58
N PRO A 172 12.62 7.31 -0.06
CA PRO A 172 13.67 8.02 -0.81
C PRO A 172 14.83 7.10 -1.24
N ASN A 173 15.19 6.13 -0.39
CA ASN A 173 16.23 5.13 -0.64
C ASN A 173 16.04 4.34 -1.95
N LEU A 174 14.86 4.37 -2.57
CA LEU A 174 14.62 3.73 -3.87
C LEU A 174 15.40 4.38 -5.01
N ALA A 175 15.74 5.67 -4.91
CA ALA A 175 16.48 6.38 -5.96
C ALA A 175 17.91 5.87 -6.14
N THR A 176 18.50 5.32 -5.07
CA THR A 176 19.89 4.83 -5.04
C THR A 176 19.98 3.33 -5.35
N MET A 177 18.86 2.66 -5.65
CA MET A 177 18.86 1.24 -5.98
C MET A 177 19.15 1.03 -7.46
N GLU A 178 20.17 0.22 -7.75
CA GLU A 178 20.51 -0.20 -9.10
C GLU A 178 19.96 -1.63 -9.33
N LEU A 179 19.11 -1.78 -10.34
CA LEU A 179 18.59 -3.08 -10.73
C LEU A 179 19.41 -3.64 -11.88
N ASN A 180 19.89 -4.87 -11.72
CA ASN A 180 20.62 -5.58 -12.77
C ASN A 180 19.84 -5.52 -14.10
N GLU A 181 20.55 -5.21 -15.19
CA GLU A 181 20.03 -5.08 -16.57
C GLU A 181 19.09 -3.90 -16.85
N VAL A 182 18.56 -3.22 -15.82
CA VAL A 182 17.62 -2.09 -15.98
C VAL A 182 18.26 -0.74 -15.64
N GLY A 183 19.24 -0.74 -14.74
CA GLY A 183 19.91 0.46 -14.27
C GLY A 183 19.19 1.12 -13.09
N SER A 184 19.54 2.38 -12.82
CA SER A 184 18.95 3.19 -11.76
C SER A 184 17.68 3.89 -12.23
N PRO A 185 16.78 4.34 -11.32
CA PRO A 185 15.64 5.16 -11.70
C PRO A 185 16.01 6.40 -12.51
N LEU A 186 17.19 6.98 -12.26
CA LEU A 186 17.70 8.14 -13.00
C LEU A 186 18.17 7.76 -14.42
N SER A 187 18.82 6.61 -14.62
CA SER A 187 19.20 6.18 -15.98
C SER A 187 17.98 5.82 -16.82
N VAL A 188 16.97 5.16 -16.23
CA VAL A 188 15.69 4.90 -16.90
C VAL A 188 14.98 6.20 -17.31
N LEU A 189 15.05 7.24 -16.46
CA LEU A 189 14.47 8.55 -16.79
C LEU A 189 15.26 9.23 -17.93
N ALA A 190 16.58 9.07 -17.97
CA ALA A 190 17.43 9.56 -19.07
C ALA A 190 17.17 8.86 -20.41
N GLU A 191 16.59 7.66 -20.42
CA GLU A 191 16.13 7.00 -21.66
C GLU A 191 14.83 7.58 -22.22
N LYS A 192 14.20 8.56 -21.54
CA LYS A 192 12.88 9.12 -21.90
C LYS A 192 13.00 10.57 -22.35
N PRO A 193 13.49 10.87 -23.56
CA PRO A 193 13.64 12.24 -24.03
C PRO A 193 12.29 12.98 -24.10
N ASN A 194 11.19 12.28 -24.40
CA ASN A 194 9.85 12.86 -24.41
C ASN A 194 9.33 13.33 -23.04
N ALA A 195 9.95 12.88 -21.94
CA ALA A 195 9.64 13.32 -20.59
C ALA A 195 10.11 14.77 -20.34
N PHE A 196 11.04 15.26 -21.15
CA PHE A 196 11.69 16.56 -20.96
C PHE A 196 11.39 17.52 -22.11
N PRO A 197 11.32 18.84 -21.84
CA PRO A 197 11.18 19.84 -22.88
C PRO A 197 12.24 19.71 -23.99
N SER A 198 13.53 19.57 -23.62
CA SER A 198 14.64 19.49 -24.58
C SER A 198 14.61 18.25 -25.48
N GLY A 199 14.20 17.11 -24.95
CA GLY A 199 14.08 15.85 -25.68
C GLY A 199 12.72 15.63 -26.35
N SER A 200 11.72 16.45 -26.04
CA SER A 200 10.40 16.37 -26.67
C SER A 200 10.42 17.01 -28.05
N ASP A 201 10.08 16.24 -29.08
CA ASP A 201 9.98 16.73 -30.45
C ASP A 201 8.67 17.53 -30.61
N PHE A 202 8.65 18.74 -30.05
CA PHE A 202 7.49 19.65 -30.01
C PHE A 202 7.11 20.22 -31.40
N LYS A 203 7.69 19.69 -32.47
CA LYS A 203 7.60 20.19 -33.85
C LYS A 203 6.35 19.73 -34.60
N PHE A 204 5.59 18.79 -34.06
CA PHE A 204 4.38 18.28 -34.71
C PHE A 204 3.11 18.67 -33.94
N TRP A 205 2.38 19.64 -34.49
CA TRP A 205 1.01 19.94 -34.09
C TRP A 205 0.04 19.01 -34.84
N PRO A 206 -0.79 18.22 -34.14
CA PRO A 206 -1.92 17.58 -34.78
C PRO A 206 -2.97 18.65 -35.05
N GLN A 207 -2.98 19.18 -36.28
CA GLN A 207 -3.93 20.20 -36.78
C GLN A 207 -5.41 19.73 -36.76
N ALA A 208 -5.67 18.51 -36.27
CA ALA A 208 -6.97 17.87 -36.22
C ALA A 208 -7.57 17.76 -34.80
N LEU A 209 -6.91 18.25 -33.74
CA LEU A 209 -7.49 18.21 -32.39
C LEU A 209 -8.49 19.34 -32.16
N ASN A 210 -9.63 19.02 -31.55
CA ASN A 210 -10.55 20.04 -31.06
C ASN A 210 -9.87 20.87 -29.93
N PRO A 211 -10.31 22.12 -29.69
CA PRO A 211 -9.70 23.00 -28.70
C PRO A 211 -9.57 22.40 -27.29
N PHE A 212 -10.53 21.58 -26.87
CA PHE A 212 -10.52 20.92 -25.56
C PHE A 212 -9.44 19.83 -25.47
N SER A 213 -9.31 18.99 -26.50
CA SER A 213 -8.25 17.99 -26.62
C SER A 213 -6.87 18.62 -26.70
N TYR A 214 -6.73 19.74 -27.43
CA TYR A 214 -5.48 20.50 -27.49
C TYR A 214 -5.09 21.07 -26.12
N TRP A 215 -6.03 21.68 -25.40
CA TRP A 215 -5.76 22.23 -24.07
C TRP A 215 -5.36 21.14 -23.07
N ASN A 216 -6.05 19.99 -23.07
CA ASN A 216 -5.68 18.84 -22.24
C ASN A 216 -4.31 18.28 -22.61
N TYR A 217 -4.00 18.19 -23.91
CA TYR A 217 -2.69 17.77 -24.39
C TYR A 217 -1.57 18.69 -23.86
N VAL A 218 -1.72 20.01 -24.03
CA VAL A 218 -0.74 20.99 -23.56
C VAL A 218 -0.61 20.93 -22.03
N ARG A 219 -1.73 20.84 -21.31
CA ARG A 219 -1.74 20.74 -19.85
C ARG A 219 -1.00 19.48 -19.37
N ASN A 220 -1.31 18.33 -19.96
CA ASN A 220 -0.73 17.05 -19.58
C ASN A 220 0.77 17.00 -19.90
N THR A 221 1.19 17.53 -21.05
CA THR A 221 2.60 17.60 -21.44
C THR A 221 3.39 18.52 -20.50
N LYS A 222 2.86 19.70 -20.17
CA LYS A 222 3.47 20.58 -19.16
C LYS A 222 3.59 19.91 -17.78
N MET A 223 2.55 19.18 -17.36
CA MET A 223 2.56 18.47 -16.09
C MET A 223 3.61 17.35 -16.07
N ARG A 224 3.73 16.57 -17.14
CA ARG A 224 4.75 15.51 -17.27
C ARG A 224 6.15 16.09 -17.17
N HIS A 225 6.47 17.13 -17.93
CA HIS A 225 7.77 17.80 -17.87
C HIS A 225 8.12 18.29 -16.47
N HIS A 226 7.17 18.95 -15.81
CA HIS A 226 7.38 19.43 -14.44
C HIS A 226 7.66 18.28 -13.47
N GLN A 227 6.91 17.18 -13.57
CA GLN A 227 7.09 16.02 -12.69
C GLN A 227 8.38 15.26 -12.97
N ALA A 228 8.76 15.09 -14.25
CA ALA A 228 10.02 14.46 -14.64
C ALA A 228 11.23 15.26 -14.13
N ILE A 229 11.23 16.59 -14.30
CA ILE A 229 12.30 17.45 -13.75
C ILE A 229 12.34 17.35 -12.21
N LYS A 230 11.18 17.34 -11.54
CA LYS A 230 11.14 17.16 -10.08
C LYS A 230 11.76 15.82 -9.65
N LEU A 231 11.47 14.73 -10.38
CA LEU A 231 12.08 13.43 -10.11
C LEU A 231 13.60 13.45 -10.29
N VAL A 232 14.13 14.07 -11.35
CA VAL A 232 15.59 14.21 -11.55
C VAL A 232 16.23 14.87 -10.34
N LYS A 233 15.69 16.00 -9.88
CA LYS A 233 16.20 16.74 -8.72
C LYS A 233 16.23 15.88 -7.48
N CYS A 234 15.10 15.27 -7.16
CA CYS A 234 14.98 14.41 -5.98
C CYS A 234 15.91 13.20 -6.03
N PHE A 235 16.10 12.59 -7.19
CA PHE A 235 17.03 11.47 -7.35
C PHE A 235 18.48 11.92 -7.20
N CYS A 236 18.86 13.06 -7.79
CA CYS A 236 20.19 13.64 -7.63
C CYS A 236 20.48 13.99 -6.17
N GLU A 237 19.55 14.63 -5.46
CA GLU A 237 19.68 14.93 -4.02
C GLU A 237 19.99 13.67 -3.21
N GLU A 238 19.25 12.57 -3.44
CA GLU A 238 19.46 11.33 -2.71
C GLU A 238 20.78 10.63 -3.08
N ILE A 239 21.18 10.65 -4.36
CA ILE A 239 22.46 10.07 -4.81
C ILE A 239 23.65 10.81 -4.19
N MET A 240 23.52 12.10 -3.93
CA MET A 240 24.57 12.93 -3.34
C MET A 240 24.81 12.68 -1.85
N GLU A 241 23.86 12.05 -1.16
CA GLU A 241 24.05 11.59 0.22
C GLU A 241 24.92 10.32 0.29
N LEU A 242 25.27 9.72 -0.84
CA LEU A 242 26.21 8.60 -0.93
C LEU A 242 27.67 9.06 -0.94
N ASP A 243 28.59 8.10 -0.76
CA ASP A 243 30.02 8.34 -0.95
C ASP A 243 30.32 8.85 -2.38
N ASP A 244 31.21 9.83 -2.54
CA ASP A 244 31.56 10.45 -3.83
C ASP A 244 31.86 9.41 -4.95
N ALA A 245 32.54 8.32 -4.60
CA ALA A 245 32.86 7.25 -5.55
C ALA A 245 31.61 6.50 -6.05
N LYS A 246 30.64 6.26 -5.16
CA LYS A 246 29.36 5.62 -5.52
C LYS A 246 28.49 6.59 -6.31
N ALA A 247 28.37 7.83 -5.85
CA ALA A 247 27.64 8.88 -6.56
C ALA A 247 28.17 9.04 -7.99
N PHE A 248 29.50 9.13 -8.17
CA PHE A 248 30.14 9.17 -9.49
C PHE A 248 29.76 7.97 -10.37
N SER A 249 29.86 6.74 -9.84
CA SER A 249 29.50 5.54 -10.62
C SER A 249 28.02 5.52 -11.05
N MET A 250 27.12 5.99 -10.18
CA MET A 250 25.69 6.01 -10.45
C MET A 250 25.27 7.09 -11.44
N LEU A 251 25.98 8.22 -11.47
CA LEU A 251 25.68 9.35 -12.36
C LEU A 251 26.31 9.18 -13.75
N GLN A 252 27.32 8.32 -13.90
CA GLN A 252 28.04 8.13 -15.17
C GLN A 252 27.12 7.66 -16.31
N GLU A 253 26.29 6.63 -16.08
CA GLU A 253 25.37 6.11 -17.09
C GLU A 253 24.26 7.13 -17.45
N PRO A 254 23.50 7.71 -16.50
CA PRO A 254 22.51 8.74 -16.80
C PRO A 254 23.08 9.94 -17.55
N LEU A 255 24.28 10.41 -17.18
CA LEU A 255 24.93 11.53 -17.86
C LEU A 255 25.26 11.19 -19.31
N HIS A 256 25.79 10.00 -19.57
CA HIS A 256 26.09 9.53 -20.92
C HIS A 256 24.82 9.42 -21.78
N LEU A 257 23.74 8.86 -21.23
CA LEU A 257 22.46 8.73 -21.92
C LEU A 257 21.83 10.09 -22.22
N ALA A 258 21.81 11.00 -21.24
CA ALA A 258 21.28 12.35 -21.39
C ALA A 258 22.04 13.14 -22.47
N ALA A 259 23.37 13.06 -22.49
CA ALA A 259 24.20 13.68 -23.53
C ALA A 259 23.90 13.10 -24.93
N LYS A 260 23.74 11.77 -25.03
CA LYS A 260 23.42 11.08 -26.29
C LYS A 260 22.03 11.44 -26.83
N LEU A 261 21.06 11.63 -25.95
CA LEU A 261 19.65 11.88 -26.30
C LEU A 261 19.28 13.37 -26.28
N GLY A 262 20.21 14.26 -25.93
CA GLY A 262 20.01 15.71 -25.92
C GLY A 262 19.10 16.19 -24.77
N ILE A 263 19.11 15.49 -23.63
CA ILE A 263 18.30 15.84 -22.45
C ILE A 263 19.09 16.79 -21.56
N HIS A 264 18.99 18.09 -21.85
CA HIS A 264 19.82 19.10 -21.19
C HIS A 264 19.50 19.26 -19.71
N GLU A 265 18.23 19.06 -19.31
CA GLU A 265 17.79 19.21 -17.92
C GLU A 265 18.48 18.21 -16.98
N ILE A 266 18.75 16.98 -17.44
CA ILE A 266 19.48 15.99 -16.65
C ILE A 266 20.96 16.36 -16.56
N ILE A 267 21.57 16.79 -17.67
CA ILE A 267 22.99 17.18 -17.71
C ILE A 267 23.22 18.38 -16.78
N GLU A 268 22.38 19.41 -16.90
CA GLU A 268 22.46 20.61 -16.07
C GLU A 268 22.32 20.28 -14.59
N GLU A 269 21.34 19.46 -14.20
CA GLU A 269 21.15 19.08 -12.81
C GLU A 269 22.34 18.26 -12.29
N ILE A 270 22.84 17.27 -13.03
CA ILE A 270 24.00 16.47 -12.61
C ILE A 270 25.24 17.35 -12.45
N VAL A 271 25.51 18.27 -13.37
CA VAL A 271 26.67 19.16 -13.32
C VAL A 271 26.56 20.18 -12.19
N VAL A 272 25.37 20.71 -11.93
CA VAL A 272 25.13 21.66 -10.83
C VAL A 272 25.29 20.97 -9.48
N THR A 273 24.72 19.78 -9.34
CA THR A 273 24.66 19.08 -8.05
C THR A 273 25.95 18.30 -7.77
N PHE A 274 26.65 17.82 -8.80
CA PHE A 274 27.94 17.12 -8.69
C PHE A 274 28.95 17.55 -9.78
N PRO A 275 29.59 18.73 -9.63
CA PRO A 275 30.62 19.20 -10.57
C PRO A 275 31.76 18.22 -10.88
N PRO A 276 32.17 17.29 -10.00
CA PRO A 276 33.17 16.27 -10.33
C PRO A 276 32.73 15.17 -11.32
N ALA A 277 31.46 15.13 -11.76
CA ALA A 277 30.97 14.13 -12.73
C ALA A 277 31.44 14.35 -14.18
N ILE A 278 32.07 15.49 -14.50
CA ILE A 278 32.54 15.84 -15.85
C ILE A 278 34.04 15.61 -16.06
#